data_AF-A0A8J8A771-F1
#
_entry.id   AF-A0A8J8A771-F1
#
_cell.length_a   1.000
_cell.length_b   1.000
_cell.length_c   1.000
_cell.angle_alpha   90.00
_cell.angle_beta   90.00
_cell.angle_gamma   90.00
#
_symmetry.space_group_name_H-M   'P 1'
#
loop_
_entity.id
_entity.type
_entity.pdbx_description
1 polymer ?
#
loop_
_entity_poly.entity_id
_entity_poly.type
_entity_poly.pdbx_seq_one_letter_code
_entity_poly.pdbx_strand_id
1 'polypeptide(L)'
;MILTFVGTAGSGKTTLTGEFGRYLEENGYNVAYVNLDTGVRWLPYKPDLDVRDEVTAWEIMEEGYGPNGAIVESYDRLLPKVGSYVDWILRLDTGNDYVLLDTPGQMETFLFHEFGVRLMENLPEPLTVYLFSPDILRKPHDFCFVRFFGLMIDLRLGTTTVPVLSKIDIVENIDEYRKYLDDIEYLRARLKLDPSMQGLLAHKMCSVLPELASPTRVVYISAKTREGFDELETLAYEHYCTCGDLT
;
A
#
# COMPACT_ATOMS: atom_id res chain seq x y z
N MET A 1 -14.30 -3.02 -6.99
CA MET A 1 -12.88 -2.63 -7.18
C MET A 1 -12.15 -2.78 -5.85
N ILE A 2 -11.12 -3.63 -5.79
CA ILE A 2 -10.40 -3.92 -4.55
C ILE A 2 -9.12 -3.08 -4.50
N LEU A 3 -8.97 -2.24 -3.48
CA LEU A 3 -7.76 -1.46 -3.22
C LEU A 3 -7.12 -1.91 -1.90
N THR A 4 -5.85 -2.28 -1.95
CA THR A 4 -5.09 -2.75 -0.79
C THR A 4 -4.02 -1.73 -0.42
N PHE A 5 -4.17 -1.08 0.72
CA PHE A 5 -3.23 -0.06 1.19
C PHE A 5 -2.07 -0.71 1.93
N VAL A 6 -0.87 -0.67 1.37
CA VAL A 6 0.38 -1.21 1.92
C VAL A 6 1.35 -0.07 2.19
N GLY A 7 2.24 -0.20 3.16
CA GLY A 7 3.23 0.83 3.46
C GLY A 7 3.78 0.69 4.88
N THR A 8 4.89 1.35 5.16
CA THR A 8 5.55 1.26 6.47
C THR A 8 4.64 1.76 7.61
N ALA A 9 4.95 1.35 8.83
CA ALA A 9 4.25 1.87 10.01
C ALA A 9 4.37 3.40 10.04
N GLY A 10 3.22 4.08 10.19
CA GLY A 10 3.16 5.54 10.19
C GLY A 10 3.14 6.19 8.80
N SER A 11 3.13 5.45 7.68
CA SER A 11 2.92 6.03 6.34
C SER A 11 1.52 6.62 6.15
N GLY A 12 0.55 6.21 6.98
CA GLY A 12 -0.82 6.75 6.98
C GLY A 12 -1.88 5.83 6.37
N LYS A 13 -1.62 4.51 6.22
CA LYS A 13 -2.56 3.50 5.69
C LYS A 13 -4.00 3.67 6.21
N THR A 14 -4.22 3.43 7.50
CA THR A 14 -5.53 3.53 8.15
C THR A 14 -6.22 4.88 7.98
N THR A 15 -5.46 5.98 8.02
CA THR A 15 -6.01 7.32 7.79
C THR A 15 -6.44 7.50 6.34
N LEU A 16 -5.63 7.03 5.39
CA LEU A 16 -5.98 7.06 3.98
C LEU A 16 -7.19 6.18 3.68
N THR A 17 -7.23 4.94 4.19
CA THR A 17 -8.37 4.04 4.02
C THR A 17 -9.68 4.72 4.44
N GLY A 18 -9.70 5.36 5.61
CA GLY A 18 -10.90 6.02 6.11
C GLY A 18 -11.29 7.29 5.34
N GLU A 19 -10.34 8.17 5.05
CA GLU A 19 -10.65 9.44 4.37
C GLU A 19 -10.92 9.25 2.88
N PHE A 20 -10.20 8.34 2.21
CA PHE A 20 -10.44 8.00 0.82
C PHE A 20 -11.80 7.30 0.64
N GLY A 21 -12.13 6.36 1.53
CA GLY A 21 -13.47 5.75 1.52
C GLY A 21 -14.58 6.78 1.70
N ARG A 22 -14.43 7.74 2.64
CA ARG A 22 -15.40 8.83 2.81
C ARG A 22 -15.53 9.70 1.56
N TYR A 23 -14.41 10.00 0.90
CA TYR A 23 -14.43 10.73 -0.37
C TYR A 23 -15.21 9.98 -1.45
N LEU A 24 -15.02 8.66 -1.58
CA LEU A 24 -15.76 7.82 -2.52
C LEU A 24 -17.26 7.76 -2.18
N GLU A 25 -17.62 7.61 -0.90
CA GLU A 25 -19.02 7.65 -0.44
C GLU A 25 -19.69 9.00 -0.77
N GLU A 26 -18.98 10.11 -0.57
CA GLU A 26 -19.47 11.46 -0.92
C GLU A 26 -19.69 11.63 -2.43
N ASN A 27 -18.94 10.88 -3.25
CA ASN A 27 -19.11 10.80 -4.70
C ASN A 27 -20.18 9.77 -5.15
N GLY A 28 -20.87 9.12 -4.21
CA GLY A 28 -22.00 8.25 -4.47
C GLY A 28 -21.66 6.77 -4.69
N TYR A 29 -20.43 6.36 -4.40
CA TYR A 29 -20.02 4.95 -4.44
C TYR A 29 -20.41 4.20 -3.17
N ASN A 30 -20.74 2.92 -3.30
CA ASN A 30 -20.85 2.00 -2.18
C ASN A 30 -19.46 1.48 -1.83
N VAL A 31 -19.03 1.68 -0.59
CA VAL A 31 -17.68 1.36 -0.13
C VAL A 31 -17.75 0.39 1.05
N ALA A 32 -16.99 -0.70 0.95
CA ALA A 32 -16.76 -1.62 2.06
C ALA A 32 -15.34 -1.45 2.61
N TYR A 33 -15.20 -1.59 3.93
CA TYR A 33 -13.93 -1.44 4.64
C TYR A 33 -13.51 -2.76 5.29
N VAL A 34 -12.26 -3.15 5.06
CA VAL A 34 -11.67 -4.36 5.62
C VAL A 34 -10.45 -3.98 6.45
N ASN A 35 -10.50 -4.23 7.76
CA ASN A 35 -9.34 -4.08 8.64
C ASN A 35 -8.62 -5.42 8.79
N LEU A 36 -7.34 -5.46 8.39
CA LEU A 36 -6.45 -6.60 8.55
C LEU A 36 -5.35 -6.35 9.61
N ASP A 37 -5.36 -5.21 10.30
CA ASP A 37 -4.42 -4.90 11.38
C ASP A 37 -4.93 -5.39 12.75
N THR A 38 -4.23 -6.36 13.34
CA THR A 38 -4.54 -6.90 14.68
C THR A 38 -4.02 -6.00 15.81
N GLY A 39 -3.14 -5.03 15.50
CA GLY A 39 -2.51 -4.13 16.46
C GLY A 39 -3.18 -2.76 16.57
N VAL A 40 -4.08 -2.40 15.65
CA VAL A 40 -4.72 -1.08 15.65
C VAL A 40 -5.74 -0.94 16.79
N ARG A 41 -5.66 0.18 17.52
CA ARG A 41 -6.56 0.45 18.66
C ARG A 41 -7.89 1.06 18.22
N TRP A 42 -7.84 2.04 17.33
CA TRP A 42 -9.01 2.81 16.89
C TRP A 42 -8.98 2.98 15.38
N LEU A 43 -10.13 2.73 14.75
CA LEU A 43 -10.30 2.93 13.31
C LEU A 43 -11.10 4.23 13.06
N PRO A 44 -10.72 5.04 12.06
CA PRO A 44 -11.45 6.25 11.67
C PRO A 44 -12.65 5.95 10.74
N TYR A 45 -12.93 4.66 10.51
CA TYR A 45 -14.04 4.14 9.72
C TYR A 45 -14.67 2.94 10.45
N LYS A 46 -15.85 2.52 10.01
CA LYS A 46 -16.52 1.32 10.51
C LYS A 46 -16.20 0.15 9.58
N PRO A 47 -15.42 -0.86 10.01
CA PRO A 47 -15.11 -2.02 9.17
C PRO A 47 -16.35 -2.90 8.95
N ASP A 48 -16.48 -3.44 7.75
CA ASP A 48 -17.40 -4.54 7.40
C ASP A 48 -16.79 -5.91 7.73
N LEU A 49 -15.46 -5.97 7.75
CA LEU A 49 -14.67 -7.13 8.18
C LEU A 49 -13.50 -6.64 9.04
N ASP A 50 -13.37 -7.14 10.26
CA ASP A 50 -12.33 -6.75 11.21
C ASP A 50 -11.66 -7.98 11.82
N VAL A 51 -10.37 -8.19 11.54
CA VAL A 51 -9.62 -9.32 12.12
C VAL A 51 -9.52 -9.27 13.64
N ARG A 52 -9.73 -8.10 14.25
CA ARG A 52 -9.70 -7.91 15.71
C ARG A 52 -10.86 -8.60 16.42
N ASP A 53 -11.93 -8.93 15.71
CA ASP A 53 -13.04 -9.73 16.26
C ASP A 53 -12.62 -11.18 16.55
N GLU A 54 -11.54 -11.64 15.91
CA GLU A 54 -10.98 -12.97 16.09
C GLU A 54 -9.79 -12.98 17.06
N VAL A 55 -8.86 -12.04 16.88
CA VAL A 55 -7.70 -11.90 17.77
C VAL A 55 -7.06 -10.52 17.64
N THR A 56 -6.60 -9.98 18.77
CA THR A 56 -5.75 -8.79 18.79
C THR A 56 -4.34 -9.12 19.23
N ALA A 57 -3.36 -8.37 18.74
CA ALA A 57 -1.98 -8.46 19.24
C ALA A 57 -1.90 -8.08 20.74
N TRP A 58 -2.84 -7.28 21.25
CA TRP A 58 -2.90 -6.86 22.64
C TRP A 58 -3.27 -8.02 23.58
N GLU A 59 -4.29 -8.80 23.23
CA GLU A 59 -4.66 -10.01 23.99
C GLU A 59 -3.51 -11.01 24.06
N ILE A 60 -2.78 -11.21 22.95
CA ILE A 60 -1.62 -12.10 22.93
C ILE A 60 -0.46 -11.57 23.80
N MET A 61 -0.28 -10.24 23.88
CA MET A 61 0.71 -9.66 24.80
C MET A 61 0.37 -9.96 26.27
N GLU A 62 -0.92 -10.03 26.63
CA GLU A 62 -1.35 -10.41 27.98
C GLU A 62 -1.03 -11.87 28.32
N GLU A 63 -0.86 -12.73 27.29
CA GLU A 63 -0.38 -14.10 27.43
C GLU A 63 1.14 -14.20 27.67
N GLY A 64 1.87 -13.08 27.67
CA GLY A 64 3.31 -13.01 27.97
C GLY A 64 4.22 -12.86 26.76
N TYR A 65 3.66 -12.68 25.56
CA TYR A 65 4.44 -12.40 24.35
C TYR A 65 4.95 -10.95 24.35
N GLY A 66 6.14 -10.74 23.78
CA GLY A 66 6.61 -9.38 23.44
C GLY A 66 5.83 -8.80 22.24
N PRO A 67 5.84 -7.47 22.01
CA PRO A 67 5.01 -6.83 20.98
C PRO A 67 5.16 -7.40 19.56
N ASN A 68 6.39 -7.58 19.08
CA ASN A 68 6.62 -8.16 17.75
C ASN A 68 6.23 -9.64 17.69
N GLY A 69 6.43 -10.39 18.78
CA GLY A 69 6.01 -11.79 18.87
C GLY A 69 4.50 -11.93 18.84
N ALA A 70 3.80 -11.02 19.52
CA ALA A 70 2.34 -10.97 19.53
C ALA A 70 1.75 -10.61 18.17
N ILE A 71 2.40 -9.72 17.40
CA ILE A 71 2.01 -9.44 16.01
C ILE A 71 2.12 -10.72 15.19
N VAL A 72 3.27 -11.40 15.16
CA VAL A 72 3.45 -12.63 14.36
C VAL A 72 2.45 -13.71 14.77
N GLU A 73 2.33 -13.99 16.07
CA GLU A 73 1.39 -14.97 16.62
C GLU A 73 -0.06 -14.65 16.25
N SER A 74 -0.45 -13.37 16.20
CA SER A 74 -1.81 -13.00 15.79
C SER A 74 -2.13 -13.44 14.37
N TYR A 75 -1.18 -13.34 13.43
CA TYR A 75 -1.38 -13.80 12.06
C TYR A 75 -1.24 -15.32 11.93
N ASP A 76 -0.44 -15.98 12.77
CA ASP A 76 -0.42 -17.44 12.86
C ASP A 76 -1.79 -17.99 13.28
N ARG A 77 -2.48 -17.33 14.23
CA ARG A 77 -3.84 -17.69 14.65
C ARG A 77 -4.90 -17.41 13.58
N LEU A 78 -4.69 -16.38 12.75
CA LEU A 78 -5.59 -16.03 11.64
C LEU A 78 -5.38 -16.92 10.40
N LEU A 79 -4.17 -17.45 10.19
CA LEU A 79 -3.79 -18.19 8.98
C LEU A 79 -4.73 -19.36 8.63
N PRO A 80 -5.17 -20.22 9.57
CA PRO A 80 -6.12 -21.30 9.26
C PRO A 80 -7.46 -20.80 8.70
N LYS A 81 -7.82 -19.53 8.95
CA LYS A 81 -9.07 -18.90 8.53
C LYS A 81 -8.92 -18.04 7.26
N VAL A 82 -7.73 -17.95 6.66
CA VAL A 82 -7.46 -17.06 5.53
C VAL A 82 -8.45 -17.26 4.38
N GLY A 83 -8.84 -18.51 4.07
CA GLY A 83 -9.84 -18.80 3.03
C GLY A 83 -11.22 -18.22 3.36
N SER A 84 -11.63 -18.22 4.63
CA SER A 84 -12.88 -17.58 5.04
C SER A 84 -12.81 -16.06 4.91
N TYR A 85 -11.66 -15.44 5.20
CA TYR A 85 -11.47 -14.01 4.96
C TYR A 85 -11.54 -13.66 3.47
N VAL A 86 -10.92 -14.47 2.60
CA VAL A 86 -11.08 -14.35 1.14
C VAL A 86 -12.55 -14.41 0.76
N ASP A 87 -13.29 -15.43 1.19
CA ASP A 87 -14.72 -15.59 0.87
C ASP A 87 -15.56 -14.38 1.30
N TRP A 88 -15.26 -13.80 2.47
CA TRP A 88 -15.93 -12.58 2.95
C TRP A 88 -15.61 -11.37 2.08
N ILE A 89 -14.34 -11.16 1.71
CA ILE A 89 -13.92 -10.05 0.85
C ILE A 89 -14.56 -10.18 -0.54
N LEU A 90 -14.62 -11.39 -1.11
CA LEU A 90 -15.29 -11.63 -2.38
C LEU A 90 -16.78 -11.28 -2.33
N ARG A 91 -17.47 -11.60 -1.22
CA ARG A 91 -18.87 -11.19 -1.04
C ARG A 91 -19.02 -9.68 -0.97
N LEU A 92 -18.10 -8.99 -0.29
CA LEU A 92 -18.10 -7.53 -0.24
C LEU A 92 -17.88 -6.94 -1.64
N ASP A 93 -16.97 -7.49 -2.43
CA ASP A 93 -16.70 -6.99 -3.80
C ASP A 93 -17.89 -7.19 -4.75
N THR A 94 -18.70 -8.24 -4.57
CA THR A 94 -19.94 -8.40 -5.37
C THR A 94 -21.03 -7.37 -5.06
N GLY A 95 -20.99 -6.75 -3.88
CA GLY A 95 -22.04 -5.85 -3.39
C GLY A 95 -21.65 -4.37 -3.31
N ASN A 96 -20.38 -4.04 -3.58
CA ASN A 96 -19.85 -2.69 -3.40
C ASN A 96 -19.02 -2.27 -4.62
N ASP A 97 -19.01 -0.97 -4.89
CA ASP A 97 -18.19 -0.41 -5.97
C ASP A 97 -16.71 -0.46 -5.61
N TYR A 98 -16.40 -0.23 -4.32
CA TYR A 98 -15.05 -0.30 -3.76
C TYR A 98 -14.97 -1.19 -2.52
N VAL A 99 -13.89 -1.96 -2.40
CA VAL A 99 -13.50 -2.66 -1.17
C VAL A 99 -12.10 -2.20 -0.79
N LEU A 100 -11.98 -1.55 0.36
CA LEU A 100 -10.75 -0.93 0.83
C LEU A 100 -10.12 -1.79 1.94
N LEU A 101 -8.95 -2.36 1.66
CA LEU A 101 -8.19 -3.20 2.59
C LEU A 101 -7.12 -2.37 3.30
N ASP A 102 -7.29 -2.16 4.61
CA ASP A 102 -6.25 -1.63 5.48
C ASP A 102 -5.38 -2.77 6.01
N THR A 103 -4.12 -2.78 5.61
CA THR A 103 -3.18 -3.86 5.90
C THR A 103 -2.47 -3.66 7.25
N PRO A 104 -1.82 -4.70 7.81
CA PRO A 104 -1.12 -4.62 9.09
C PRO A 104 -0.20 -3.41 9.22
N GLY A 105 -0.13 -2.82 10.42
CA GLY A 105 0.70 -1.65 10.71
C GLY A 105 2.16 -1.83 10.29
N GLN A 106 2.72 -3.01 10.54
CA GLN A 106 4.02 -3.45 10.02
C GLN A 106 3.84 -4.10 8.65
N MET A 107 4.41 -3.46 7.62
CA MET A 107 4.32 -3.94 6.24
C MET A 107 4.96 -5.33 6.07
N GLU A 108 6.00 -5.61 6.83
CA GLU A 108 6.69 -6.90 6.82
C GLU A 108 5.74 -8.04 7.19
N THR A 109 4.80 -7.78 8.10
CA THR A 109 3.78 -8.76 8.47
C THR A 109 2.89 -9.14 7.29
N PHE A 110 2.56 -8.19 6.41
CA PHE A 110 1.76 -8.50 5.22
C PHE A 110 2.58 -9.17 4.11
N LEU A 111 3.81 -8.70 3.89
CA LEU A 111 4.66 -9.18 2.79
C LEU A 111 5.33 -10.52 3.10
N PHE A 112 5.74 -10.79 4.34
CA PHE A 112 6.51 -11.99 4.68
C PHE A 112 5.66 -13.09 5.29
N HIS A 113 4.56 -12.75 5.97
CA HIS A 113 3.67 -13.75 6.54
C HIS A 113 2.80 -14.40 5.47
N GLU A 114 2.54 -15.70 5.60
CA GLU A 114 1.77 -16.46 4.63
C GLU A 114 0.31 -15.97 4.51
N PHE A 115 -0.24 -15.41 5.60
CA PHE A 115 -1.58 -14.81 5.61
C PHE A 115 -1.76 -13.74 4.52
N GLY A 116 -0.85 -12.76 4.44
CA GLY A 116 -0.98 -11.66 3.49
C GLY A 116 -0.81 -12.12 2.04
N VAL A 117 0.17 -12.98 1.78
CA VAL A 117 0.43 -13.53 0.44
C VAL A 117 -0.75 -14.38 -0.04
N ARG A 118 -1.20 -15.36 0.75
CA ARG A 118 -2.35 -16.21 0.38
C ARG A 118 -3.63 -15.41 0.22
N LEU A 119 -3.84 -14.37 1.03
CA LEU A 119 -4.99 -13.49 0.88
C LEU A 119 -4.96 -12.85 -0.52
N MET A 120 -3.86 -12.16 -0.87
CA MET A 120 -3.74 -11.44 -2.15
C MET A 120 -3.79 -12.37 -3.37
N GLU A 121 -3.18 -13.56 -3.30
CA GLU A 121 -3.21 -14.57 -4.38
C GLU A 121 -4.63 -15.04 -4.76
N ASN A 122 -5.60 -14.91 -3.85
CA ASN A 122 -6.96 -15.38 -4.05
C ASN A 122 -7.99 -14.23 -4.23
N LEU A 123 -7.53 -12.98 -4.35
CA LEU A 123 -8.39 -11.83 -4.66
C LEU A 123 -8.35 -11.52 -6.16
N PRO A 124 -9.49 -11.17 -6.79
CA PRO A 124 -9.55 -10.84 -8.21
C PRO A 124 -8.99 -9.44 -8.45
N GLU A 125 -7.87 -9.38 -9.15
CA GLU A 125 -7.29 -8.14 -9.70
C GLU A 125 -7.17 -6.97 -8.70
N PRO A 126 -6.70 -7.17 -7.45
CA PRO A 126 -6.58 -6.08 -6.49
C PRO A 126 -5.51 -5.07 -6.91
N LEU A 127 -5.78 -3.79 -6.70
CA LEU A 127 -4.82 -2.71 -6.88
C LEU A 127 -4.07 -2.45 -5.57
N THR A 128 -2.77 -2.71 -5.53
CA THR A 128 -1.96 -2.44 -4.35
C THR A 128 -1.48 -0.99 -4.34
N VAL A 129 -1.87 -0.23 -3.33
CA VAL A 129 -1.47 1.17 -3.12
C VAL A 129 -0.31 1.19 -2.12
N TYR A 130 0.92 1.35 -2.61
CA TYR A 130 2.14 1.38 -1.79
C TYR A 130 2.44 2.81 -1.29
N LEU A 131 2.12 3.07 -0.03
CA LEU A 131 2.37 4.33 0.65
C LEU A 131 3.79 4.43 1.21
N PHE A 132 4.47 5.52 0.87
CA PHE A 132 5.73 5.95 1.49
C PHE A 132 5.66 7.43 1.92
N SER A 133 6.44 7.79 2.94
CA SER A 133 6.45 9.13 3.55
C SER A 133 7.57 9.99 2.96
N PRO A 134 7.43 11.33 2.88
CA PRO A 134 8.52 12.20 2.44
C PRO A 134 9.77 12.12 3.34
N ASP A 135 9.63 11.69 4.60
CA ASP A 135 10.71 11.63 5.59
C ASP A 135 11.90 10.72 5.20
N ILE A 136 11.64 9.73 4.35
CA ILE A 136 12.64 8.77 3.88
C ILE A 136 13.35 9.22 2.60
N LEU A 137 12.89 10.30 1.95
CA LEU A 137 13.41 10.80 0.68
C LEU A 137 14.36 11.98 0.91
N ARG A 138 15.62 11.69 1.25
CA ARG A 138 16.62 12.72 1.64
C ARG A 138 17.72 12.89 0.60
N LYS A 139 17.99 11.85 -0.17
CA LYS A 139 19.07 11.78 -1.16
C LYS A 139 18.56 11.12 -2.44
N PRO A 140 19.21 11.35 -3.59
CA PRO A 140 18.81 10.73 -4.86
C PRO A 140 18.60 9.21 -4.80
N HIS A 141 19.44 8.46 -4.07
CA HIS A 141 19.27 7.00 -4.00
C HIS A 141 18.01 6.55 -3.24
N ASP A 142 17.44 7.39 -2.37
CA ASP A 142 16.20 7.08 -1.65
C ASP A 142 15.01 7.01 -2.61
N PHE A 143 14.99 7.87 -3.64
CA PHE A 143 13.98 7.83 -4.70
C PHE A 143 14.08 6.56 -5.53
N CYS A 144 15.31 6.09 -5.80
CA CYS A 144 15.53 4.80 -6.44
C CYS A 144 15.05 3.65 -5.55
N PHE A 145 15.33 3.73 -4.25
CA PHE A 145 14.92 2.74 -3.27
C PHE A 145 13.40 2.56 -3.23
N VAL A 146 12.61 3.63 -3.09
CA VAL A 146 11.14 3.50 -3.03
C VAL A 146 10.53 2.97 -4.33
N ARG A 147 11.10 3.36 -5.48
CA ARG A 147 10.70 2.85 -6.81
C ARG A 147 10.92 1.34 -6.92
N PHE A 148 12.11 0.88 -6.55
CA PHE A 148 12.43 -0.55 -6.52
C PHE A 148 11.60 -1.31 -5.50
N PHE A 149 11.33 -0.69 -4.35
CA PHE A 149 10.52 -1.32 -3.32
C PHE A 149 9.08 -1.55 -3.79
N GLY A 150 8.50 -0.61 -4.55
CA GLY A 150 7.21 -0.82 -5.22
C GLY A 150 7.22 -2.04 -6.15
N LEU A 151 8.28 -2.20 -6.96
CA LEU A 151 8.45 -3.37 -7.83
C LEU A 151 8.59 -4.68 -7.03
N MET A 152 9.27 -4.63 -5.88
CA MET A 152 9.41 -5.80 -5.00
C MET A 152 8.08 -6.19 -4.34
N ILE A 153 7.22 -5.22 -4.01
CA ILE A 153 5.87 -5.48 -3.50
C ILE A 153 5.04 -6.14 -4.60
N ASP A 154 5.08 -5.60 -5.82
CA ASP A 154 4.39 -6.18 -6.99
C ASP A 154 4.81 -7.64 -7.19
N LEU A 155 6.11 -7.90 -7.26
CA LEU A 155 6.68 -9.25 -7.37
C LEU A 155 6.24 -10.17 -6.23
N ARG A 156 6.12 -9.64 -5.01
CA ARG A 156 5.80 -10.44 -3.82
C ARG A 156 4.32 -10.78 -3.71
N LEU A 157 3.44 -9.84 -4.05
CA LEU A 157 2.00 -10.01 -3.94
C LEU A 157 1.35 -10.50 -5.23
N GLY A 158 2.03 -10.38 -6.36
CA GLY A 158 1.51 -10.72 -7.69
C GLY A 158 0.45 -9.74 -8.18
N THR A 159 0.54 -8.47 -7.79
CA THR A 159 -0.50 -7.46 -8.02
C THR A 159 0.09 -6.14 -8.48
N THR A 160 -0.57 -5.50 -9.44
CA THR A 160 -0.23 -4.14 -9.89
C THR A 160 -0.07 -3.23 -8.69
N THR A 161 1.15 -2.69 -8.52
CA THR A 161 1.49 -1.86 -7.37
C THR A 161 1.74 -0.42 -7.77
N VAL A 162 0.97 0.50 -7.17
CA VAL A 162 1.06 1.94 -7.40
C VAL A 162 1.83 2.59 -6.25
N PRO A 163 2.98 3.19 -6.53
CA PRO A 163 3.71 3.97 -5.53
C PRO A 163 2.97 5.29 -5.25
N VAL A 164 2.68 5.57 -3.98
CA VAL A 164 1.99 6.78 -3.52
C VAL A 164 2.80 7.49 -2.45
N LEU A 165 3.19 8.74 -2.73
CA LEU A 165 3.80 9.61 -1.73
C LEU A 165 2.68 10.20 -0.86
N SER A 166 2.62 9.79 0.40
CA SER A 166 1.62 10.28 1.35
C SER A 166 2.08 11.57 2.06
N LYS A 167 1.17 12.21 2.78
CA LYS A 167 1.44 13.39 3.63
C LYS A 167 2.07 14.55 2.87
N ILE A 168 1.65 14.81 1.63
CA ILE A 168 2.18 15.94 0.87
C ILE A 168 1.81 17.30 1.48
N ASP A 169 0.83 17.34 2.40
CA ASP A 169 0.45 18.55 3.15
C ASP A 169 1.56 19.09 4.07
N ILE A 170 2.60 18.30 4.38
CA ILE A 170 3.77 18.75 5.14
C ILE A 170 5.00 19.01 4.27
N VAL A 171 4.88 18.89 2.94
CA VAL A 171 5.98 19.09 1.99
C VAL A 171 5.95 20.53 1.46
N GLU A 172 7.03 21.28 1.68
CA GLU A 172 7.12 22.68 1.23
C GLU A 172 7.26 22.83 -0.29
N ASN A 173 7.96 21.90 -0.94
CA ASN A 173 8.28 21.96 -2.37
C ASN A 173 8.08 20.61 -3.05
N ILE A 174 6.83 20.30 -3.41
CA ILE A 174 6.46 19.04 -4.06
C ILE A 174 7.13 18.86 -5.44
N ASP A 175 7.43 19.96 -6.14
CA ASP A 175 8.08 19.92 -7.46
C ASP A 175 9.49 19.34 -7.40
N GLU A 176 10.17 19.43 -6.25
CA GLU A 176 11.46 18.77 -6.06
C GLU A 176 11.31 17.25 -6.04
N TYR A 177 10.28 16.73 -5.35
CA TYR A 177 9.98 15.30 -5.29
C TYR A 177 9.57 14.77 -6.67
N ARG A 178 8.72 15.53 -7.39
CA ARG A 178 8.26 15.20 -8.75
C ARG A 178 9.42 15.04 -9.73
N LYS A 179 10.43 15.92 -9.68
CA LYS A 179 11.63 15.79 -10.52
C LYS A 179 12.36 14.47 -10.35
N TYR A 180 12.41 13.92 -9.15
CA TYR A 180 13.11 12.65 -8.88
C TYR A 180 12.23 11.43 -9.09
N LEU A 181 10.93 11.54 -8.83
CA LEU A 181 9.99 10.43 -8.94
C LEU A 181 9.48 10.27 -10.37
N ASP A 182 9.03 11.35 -11.01
CA ASP A 182 8.34 11.29 -12.30
C ASP A 182 9.32 11.27 -13.48
N ASP A 183 10.48 11.90 -13.34
CA ASP A 183 11.55 11.92 -14.35
C ASP A 183 12.70 10.97 -13.96
N ILE A 184 12.57 9.71 -14.41
CA ILE A 184 13.59 8.68 -14.18
C ILE A 184 14.95 9.07 -14.79
N GLU A 185 14.98 9.82 -15.89
CA GLU A 185 16.23 10.25 -16.53
C GLU A 185 16.93 11.32 -15.70
N TYR A 186 16.17 12.26 -15.13
CA TYR A 186 16.71 13.22 -14.17
C TYR A 186 17.30 12.50 -12.94
N LEU A 187 16.57 11.53 -12.37
CA LEU A 187 17.07 10.73 -11.25
C LEU A 187 18.37 9.98 -11.63
N ARG A 188 18.39 9.30 -12.78
CA ARG A 188 19.56 8.56 -13.27
C ARG A 188 20.78 9.47 -13.47
N ALA A 189 20.58 10.66 -14.04
CA ALA A 189 21.63 11.66 -14.22
C ALA A 189 22.22 12.12 -12.88
N ARG A 190 21.36 12.34 -11.87
CA ARG A 190 21.79 12.70 -10.51
C ARG A 190 22.56 11.58 -9.82
N LEU A 191 22.09 10.34 -9.94
CA LEU A 191 22.77 9.16 -9.37
C LEU A 191 24.14 8.91 -10.00
N LYS A 192 24.30 9.18 -11.30
CA LYS A 192 25.59 9.04 -12.01
C LYS A 192 26.67 9.98 -11.49
N LEU A 193 26.28 11.11 -10.90
CA LEU A 193 27.22 12.10 -10.33
C LEU A 193 27.70 11.73 -8.93
N ASP A 194 27.07 10.75 -8.26
CA ASP A 194 27.51 10.25 -6.95
C ASP A 194 28.64 9.22 -7.15
N PRO A 195 29.89 9.54 -6.75
CA PRO A 195 31.04 8.66 -6.97
C PRO A 195 31.09 7.48 -5.98
N SER A 196 30.19 7.43 -5.00
CA SER A 196 30.16 6.36 -4.01
C SER A 196 29.67 5.04 -4.61
N MET A 197 30.00 3.93 -3.94
CA MET A 197 29.46 2.62 -4.29
C MET A 197 27.93 2.58 -4.24
N GLN A 198 27.31 3.35 -3.34
CA GLN A 198 25.85 3.45 -3.23
C GLN A 198 25.24 4.20 -4.42
N GLY A 199 25.89 5.28 -4.86
CA GLY A 199 25.54 5.99 -6.09
C GLY A 199 25.58 5.09 -7.32
N LEU A 200 26.66 4.32 -7.48
CA LEU A 200 26.80 3.36 -8.59
C LEU A 200 25.74 2.25 -8.54
N LEU A 201 25.46 1.69 -7.36
CA LEU A 201 24.41 0.68 -7.18
C LEU A 201 23.05 1.22 -7.58
N ALA A 202 22.65 2.37 -7.02
CA ALA A 202 21.37 2.99 -7.31
C ALA A 202 21.26 3.39 -8.80
N HIS A 203 22.32 3.93 -9.41
CA HIS A 203 22.33 4.25 -10.84
C HIS A 203 22.10 3.01 -11.72
N LYS A 204 22.77 1.88 -11.39
CA LYS A 204 22.58 0.62 -12.11
C LYS A 204 21.16 0.08 -11.95
N MET A 205 20.65 0.06 -10.72
CA MET A 205 19.28 -0.37 -10.44
C MET A 205 18.29 0.50 -11.23
N CYS A 206 18.29 1.82 -11.04
CA CYS A 206 17.35 2.72 -11.71
C CYS A 206 17.48 2.72 -13.25
N SER A 207 18.61 2.30 -13.81
CA SER A 207 18.74 2.16 -15.27
C SER A 207 18.00 0.97 -15.84
N VAL A 208 17.78 -0.10 -15.07
CA VAL A 208 17.06 -1.31 -15.51
C VAL A 208 15.56 -1.19 -15.22
N LEU A 209 15.14 -0.24 -14.38
CA LEU A 209 13.74 -0.09 -13.96
C LEU A 209 12.75 0.03 -15.15
N PRO A 210 13.02 0.84 -16.20
CA PRO A 210 12.13 0.92 -17.37
C PRO A 210 12.03 -0.38 -18.20
N GLU A 211 12.98 -1.30 -18.02
CA GLU A 211 12.97 -2.61 -18.68
C GLU A 211 12.18 -3.66 -17.88
N LEU A 212 12.03 -3.47 -16.57
CA LEU A 212 11.40 -4.44 -15.67
C LEU A 212 9.90 -4.21 -15.47
N ALA A 213 9.46 -2.96 -15.59
CA ALA A 213 8.07 -2.60 -15.40
C ALA A 213 7.69 -1.45 -16.32
N SER A 214 6.41 -1.44 -16.72
CA SER A 214 5.82 -0.26 -17.34
C SER A 214 5.98 0.95 -16.41
N PRO A 215 6.14 2.17 -16.95
CA PRO A 215 6.23 3.37 -16.13
C PRO A 215 4.97 3.56 -15.27
N THR A 216 5.02 3.11 -14.01
CA THR A 216 3.94 3.35 -13.05
C THR A 216 4.01 4.80 -12.57
N ARG A 217 2.92 5.53 -12.77
CA ARG A 217 2.76 6.90 -12.24
C ARG A 217 2.85 6.88 -10.72
N VAL A 218 3.51 7.89 -10.13
CA VAL A 218 3.35 8.15 -8.69
C VAL A 218 2.17 9.03 -8.48
N VAL A 219 1.36 8.64 -7.49
CA VAL A 219 0.30 9.49 -6.98
C VAL A 219 0.83 10.25 -5.76
N TYR A 220 0.48 11.52 -5.67
CA TYR A 220 0.87 12.41 -4.58
C TYR A 220 -0.37 12.72 -3.76
N ILE A 221 -0.43 12.23 -2.51
CA ILE A 221 -1.64 12.29 -1.70
C ILE A 221 -1.44 12.93 -0.33
N SER A 222 -2.45 13.68 0.10
CA SER A 222 -2.67 13.96 1.52
C SER A 222 -4.02 13.41 1.97
N ALA A 223 -4.01 12.43 2.88
CA ALA A 223 -5.22 11.95 3.53
C ALA A 223 -5.91 13.05 4.38
N LYS A 224 -5.18 14.10 4.76
CA LYS A 224 -5.69 15.20 5.58
C LYS A 224 -6.43 16.25 4.75
N THR A 225 -5.89 16.59 3.58
CA THR A 225 -6.48 17.64 2.71
C THR A 225 -7.26 17.06 1.52
N ARG A 226 -7.23 15.73 1.33
CA ARG A 226 -7.80 14.98 0.20
C ARG A 226 -7.17 15.30 -1.16
N GLU A 227 -6.04 16.02 -1.17
CA GLU A 227 -5.26 16.23 -2.38
C GLU A 227 -4.81 14.89 -2.97
N GLY A 228 -4.98 14.71 -4.27
CA GLY A 228 -4.60 13.51 -5.03
C GLY A 228 -5.61 12.35 -4.98
N PHE A 229 -6.75 12.50 -4.30
CA PHE A 229 -7.77 11.44 -4.24
C PHE A 229 -8.43 11.19 -5.60
N ASP A 230 -8.67 12.24 -6.37
CA ASP A 230 -9.17 12.17 -7.75
C ASP A 230 -8.21 11.42 -8.67
N GLU A 231 -6.90 11.62 -8.50
CA GLU A 231 -5.86 10.91 -9.24
C GLU A 231 -5.84 9.41 -8.87
N LEU A 232 -5.93 9.07 -7.59
CA LEU A 232 -6.00 7.67 -7.15
C LEU A 232 -7.29 6.97 -7.61
N GLU A 233 -8.43 7.65 -7.55
CA GLU A 233 -9.70 7.16 -8.06
C GLU A 233 -9.62 6.90 -9.57
N THR A 234 -9.07 7.85 -10.33
CA THR A 234 -8.87 7.70 -11.78
C THR A 234 -7.99 6.50 -12.10
N LEU A 235 -6.89 6.32 -11.37
CA LEU A 235 -5.98 5.19 -11.57
C LEU A 235 -6.65 3.86 -11.22
N ALA A 236 -7.43 3.80 -10.12
CA ALA A 236 -8.21 2.63 -9.78
C ALA A 236 -9.19 2.25 -10.91
N TYR A 237 -9.84 3.23 -11.52
CA TYR A 237 -10.73 3.01 -12.66
C TYR A 237 -9.97 2.54 -13.92
N GLU A 238 -8.82 3.13 -14.24
CA GLU A 238 -7.97 2.69 -15.35
C GLU A 238 -7.50 1.23 -15.18
N HIS A 239 -7.09 0.86 -13.97
CA HIS A 239 -6.72 -0.53 -13.61
C HIS A 239 -7.92 -1.46 -13.81
N TYR A 240 -9.10 -1.08 -13.31
CA TYR A 240 -10.33 -1.85 -13.50
C TYR A 240 -10.68 -2.08 -14.97
N CYS A 241 -10.63 -1.04 -15.81
CA CYS A 241 -10.88 -1.17 -17.25
C CYS A 241 -9.86 -2.11 -17.92
N THR A 242 -8.58 -1.97 -17.58
CA THR A 242 -7.51 -2.79 -18.17
C THR A 242 -7.66 -4.27 -17.82
N CYS A 243 -8.06 -4.58 -16.58
CA CYS A 243 -8.31 -5.96 -16.16
C CYS A 243 -9.64 -6.51 -16.71
N GLY A 244 -10.67 -5.68 -16.82
CA GLY A 244 -11.99 -6.07 -17.37
C GLY A 244 -11.97 -6.38 -18.87
N ASP A 245 -11.08 -5.75 -19.64
CA ASP A 245 -10.90 -6.02 -21.08
C ASP A 245 -10.19 -7.37 -21.34
N LEU A 246 -9.57 -7.99 -20.33
CA LEU A 246 -8.82 -9.24 -20.42
C LEU A 246 -9.64 -10.50 -20.05
N THR A 247 -10.88 -10.33 -19.55
CA THR A 247 -11.81 -11.39 -19.14
C THR A 247 -13.01 -11.52 -20.06
#